data_AF-A0A9D6NY33-F1
#
_entry.id   AF-A0A9D6NY33-F1
#
_cell.length_a   1.000
_cell.length_b   1.000
_cell.length_c   1.000
_cell.angle_alpha   90.00
_cell.angle_beta   90.00
_cell.angle_gamma   90.00
#
_symmetry.space_group_name_H-M   'P 1'
#
loop_
_entity.id
_entity.type
_entity.pdbx_description
1 polymer ?
#
loop_
_entity_poly.entity_id
_entity_poly.type
_entity_poly.pdbx_seq_one_letter_code
_entity_poly.pdbx_strand_id
1 'polypeptide(L)'
;MLEGLRFIRRDGLVLSLMVIVAITNMLDTPTGTVLLPVYANRQLESATALGVMMGAHGAGATLGTIVFGAIGHLLPRRATFIGAFIFVGLRYWILALLPSLAVTTGVLMISGMAAGPINPILLTIFQERTPAALRGRVFSILMAMAMIASPLGILLSGYIVEAIGLGTILRTPRRLA
;
A
#
# COMPACT_ATOMS: atom_id res chain seq x y z
N MET A 1 -8.57 -8.69 -25.00
CA MET A 1 -7.57 -8.54 -23.91
C MET A 1 -6.19 -8.17 -24.44
N LEU A 2 -5.66 -8.87 -25.46
CA LEU A 2 -4.35 -8.58 -26.06
C LEU A 2 -4.16 -7.12 -26.50
N GLU A 3 -5.18 -6.50 -27.10
CA GLU A 3 -5.13 -5.06 -27.48
C GLU A 3 -4.96 -4.12 -26.28
N GLY A 4 -5.60 -4.43 -25.14
CA GLY A 4 -5.43 -3.67 -23.90
C GLY A 4 -4.01 -3.81 -23.34
N LEU A 5 -3.47 -5.02 -23.36
CA LEU A 5 -2.09 -5.28 -22.93
C LEU A 5 -1.07 -4.59 -23.84
N ARG A 6 -1.31 -4.59 -25.15
CA ARG A 6 -0.48 -3.87 -26.13
C ARG A 6 -0.53 -2.36 -25.94
N PHE A 7 -1.70 -1.81 -25.62
CA PHE A 7 -1.86 -0.40 -25.26
C PHE A 7 -1.05 -0.05 -24.01
N ILE A 8 -1.24 -0.82 -22.93
CA ILE A 8 -0.51 -0.63 -21.66
C ILE A 8 1.01 -0.64 -21.89
N ARG A 9 1.52 -1.60 -22.66
CA ARG A 9 2.96 -1.70 -22.95
C ARG A 9 3.51 -0.54 -23.79
N ARG A 10 2.67 0.14 -24.57
CA ARG A 10 3.07 1.28 -25.39
C ARG A 10 3.04 2.60 -24.62
N ASP A 11 2.08 2.76 -23.71
CA ASP A 11 2.01 3.94 -22.84
C ASP A 11 2.88 3.72 -21.59
N GLY A 12 4.10 4.25 -21.63
CA GLY A 12 5.07 4.09 -20.54
C GLY A 12 4.60 4.65 -19.19
N LEU A 13 3.72 5.66 -19.18
CA LEU A 13 3.16 6.18 -17.92
C LEU A 13 2.16 5.18 -17.34
N VAL A 14 1.21 4.70 -18.15
CA VAL A 14 0.22 3.70 -17.74
C VAL A 14 0.92 2.45 -17.20
N LEU A 15 1.95 1.96 -17.90
CA LEU A 15 2.76 0.82 -17.45
C LEU A 15 3.46 1.10 -16.11
N SER A 16 4.09 2.27 -15.97
CA SER A 16 4.79 2.63 -14.73
C SER A 16 3.85 2.71 -13.54
N LEU A 17 2.68 3.33 -13.72
CA LEU A 17 1.64 3.40 -12.69
C LEU A 17 1.15 2.01 -12.30
N MET A 18 0.93 1.14 -13.29
CA MET A 18 0.55 -0.25 -13.07
C MET A 18 1.59 -1.01 -12.24
N VAL A 19 2.88 -0.88 -12.58
CA VAL A 19 3.96 -1.54 -11.84
C VAL A 19 4.06 -1.01 -10.41
N ILE A 20 4.01 0.32 -10.22
CA ILE A 20 4.05 0.93 -8.88
C ILE A 20 2.90 0.40 -8.02
N VAL A 21 1.67 0.40 -8.56
CA VAL A 21 0.49 -0.10 -7.85
C VAL A 21 0.62 -1.59 -7.55
N ALA A 22 1.15 -2.40 -8.47
CA ALA A 22 1.40 -3.82 -8.23
C ALA A 22 2.34 -4.00 -7.02
N ILE A 23 3.49 -3.33 -7.05
CA ILE A 23 4.50 -3.41 -5.99
C ILE A 23 3.92 -2.94 -4.66
N THR A 24 3.18 -1.84 -4.65
CA THR A 24 2.56 -1.34 -3.42
C THR A 24 1.54 -2.34 -2.88
N ASN A 25 0.65 -2.91 -3.69
CA ASN A 25 -0.27 -3.95 -3.21
C ASN A 25 0.46 -5.21 -2.70
N MET A 26 1.56 -5.59 -3.35
CA MET A 26 2.43 -6.69 -2.90
C MET A 26 3.04 -6.44 -1.52
N LEU A 27 3.36 -5.19 -1.17
CA LEU A 27 3.92 -4.82 0.13
C LEU A 27 2.84 -4.57 1.19
N ASP A 28 1.75 -3.92 0.82
CA ASP A 28 0.64 -3.54 1.68
C ASP A 28 -0.06 -4.76 2.27
N THR A 29 -0.29 -5.78 1.43
CA THR A 29 -1.03 -6.99 1.82
C THR A 29 -0.37 -7.71 3.01
N PRO A 30 0.88 -8.20 2.93
CA PRO A 30 1.53 -8.88 4.06
C PRO A 30 1.79 -7.94 5.24
N THR A 31 1.88 -6.63 5.02
CA THR A 31 2.01 -5.66 6.12
C THR A 31 0.75 -5.65 6.99
N GLY A 32 -0.42 -5.61 6.37
CA GLY A 32 -1.71 -5.65 7.08
C GLY A 32 -2.05 -7.02 7.64
N THR A 33 -1.74 -8.11 6.92
CA THR A 33 -2.18 -9.46 7.29
C THR A 33 -1.19 -10.24 8.15
N VAL A 34 0.10 -9.88 8.12
CA VAL A 34 1.17 -10.60 8.84
C VAL A 34 1.95 -9.68 9.77
N LEU A 35 2.54 -8.59 9.26
CA LEU A 35 3.46 -7.76 10.04
C LEU A 35 2.76 -7.08 11.24
N LEU A 36 1.67 -6.34 10.99
CA LEU A 36 0.96 -5.62 12.05
C LEU A 36 0.35 -6.57 13.10
N PRO A 37 -0.28 -7.70 12.74
CA PRO A 37 -0.74 -8.69 13.73
C PRO A 37 0.39 -9.29 14.56
N VAL A 38 1.52 -9.66 13.93
CA VAL A 38 2.67 -10.21 14.65
C VAL A 38 3.27 -9.18 15.61
N TYR A 39 3.40 -7.93 15.18
CA TYR A 39 3.87 -6.83 16.01
C TYR A 39 2.93 -6.55 17.19
N ALA A 40 1.62 -6.47 16.94
CA ALA A 40 0.61 -6.28 17.99
C ALA A 40 0.60 -7.41 19.02
N ASN A 41 0.74 -8.66 18.56
CA ASN A 41 0.73 -9.82 19.45
C ASN A 41 2.04 -9.99 20.23
N ARG A 42 3.20 -9.82 19.58
CA ARG A 42 4.50 -10.10 20.21
C ARG A 42 5.07 -8.94 21.01
N GLN A 43 4.81 -7.70 20.60
CA GLN A 43 5.42 -6.53 21.21
C GLN A 43 4.48 -5.79 22.16
N LEU A 44 3.18 -5.86 21.91
CA LEU A 44 2.16 -5.13 22.66
C LEU A 44 1.17 -6.05 23.38
N GLU A 45 1.20 -7.36 23.10
CA GLU A 45 0.29 -8.38 23.65
C GLU A 45 -1.19 -7.95 23.63
N SER A 46 -1.60 -7.21 22.58
CA SER A 46 -2.89 -6.52 22.56
C SER A 46 -3.56 -6.54 21.20
N ALA A 47 -4.73 -7.20 21.13
CA ALA A 47 -5.61 -7.15 19.97
C ALA A 47 -6.20 -5.74 19.76
N THR A 48 -6.43 -4.99 20.85
CA THR A 48 -6.89 -3.60 20.79
C THR A 48 -5.88 -2.72 20.07
N ALA A 49 -4.58 -2.93 20.29
CA ALA A 49 -3.53 -2.19 19.60
C ALA A 49 -3.58 -2.41 18.08
N LEU A 50 -3.84 -3.64 17.62
CA LEU A 50 -4.05 -3.92 16.19
C LEU A 50 -5.26 -3.15 15.64
N GLY A 51 -6.39 -3.19 16.35
CA GLY A 51 -7.60 -2.46 15.98
C GLY A 51 -7.36 -0.95 15.88
N VAL A 52 -6.62 -0.37 16.83
CA VAL A 52 -6.24 1.05 16.82
C VAL A 52 -5.35 1.38 15.61
N MET A 53 -4.34 0.56 15.32
CA MET A 53 -3.45 0.74 14.18
C MET A 53 -4.20 0.68 12.84
N MET A 54 -5.03 -0.35 12.66
CA MET A 54 -5.83 -0.53 11.43
C MET A 54 -6.90 0.56 11.31
N GLY A 55 -7.55 0.91 12.42
CA GLY A 55 -8.54 1.97 12.50
C GLY A 55 -7.95 3.34 12.15
N ALA A 56 -6.78 3.67 12.70
CA ALA A 56 -6.06 4.90 12.38
C ALA A 56 -5.65 4.96 10.91
N HIS A 57 -5.18 3.85 10.33
CA HIS A 57 -4.88 3.78 8.91
C HIS A 57 -6.12 4.05 8.04
N GLY A 58 -7.23 3.38 8.32
CA GLY A 58 -8.50 3.55 7.61
C GLY A 58 -9.11 4.93 7.76
N ALA A 59 -9.06 5.50 8.97
CA ALA A 59 -9.50 6.87 9.25
C ALA A 59 -8.64 7.88 8.47
N GLY A 60 -7.32 7.71 8.49
CA GLY A 60 -6.38 8.49 7.69
C GLY A 60 -6.73 8.43 6.20
N ALA A 61 -6.91 7.23 5.65
CA ALA A 61 -7.26 7.03 4.24
C ALA A 61 -8.56 7.73 3.86
N THR A 62 -9.60 7.58 4.68
CA THR A 62 -10.88 8.26 4.50
C THR A 62 -10.72 9.77 4.50
N LEU A 63 -10.02 10.33 5.49
CA LEU A 63 -9.75 11.76 5.57
C LEU A 63 -8.94 12.25 4.35
N GLY A 64 -7.91 11.52 3.95
CA GLY A 64 -7.10 11.84 2.77
C GLY A 64 -7.91 11.88 1.48
N THR A 65 -8.82 10.92 1.28
CA THR A 65 -9.72 10.90 0.12
C THR A 65 -10.71 12.05 0.16
N ILE A 66 -11.30 12.37 1.33
CA ILE A 66 -12.23 13.50 1.48
C ILE A 66 -11.53 14.83 1.19
N VAL A 67 -10.37 15.06 1.81
CA VAL A 67 -9.57 16.26 1.60
C VAL A 67 -9.18 16.38 0.12
N PHE A 68 -8.71 15.31 -0.50
CA PHE A 68 -8.40 15.32 -1.92
C PHE A 68 -9.63 15.55 -2.81
N GLY A 69 -10.80 15.03 -2.44
CA GLY A 69 -12.05 15.34 -3.14
C GLY A 69 -12.39 16.83 -3.10
N ALA A 70 -12.15 17.49 -1.96
CA ALA A 70 -12.44 18.91 -1.78
C ALA A 70 -11.45 19.82 -2.51
N ILE A 71 -10.14 19.59 -2.37
CA ILE A 71 -9.10 20.51 -2.85
C ILE A 71 -8.22 19.93 -3.97
N GLY A 72 -8.42 18.68 -4.38
CA GLY A 72 -7.55 17.98 -5.33
C GLY A 72 -7.52 18.59 -6.73
N HIS A 73 -8.56 19.31 -7.12
CA HIS A 73 -8.59 20.06 -8.38
C HIS A 73 -7.59 21.24 -8.40
N LEU A 74 -7.18 21.74 -7.24
CA LEU A 74 -6.17 22.78 -7.09
C LEU A 74 -4.74 22.22 -7.00
N LEU A 75 -4.60 20.90 -6.77
CA LEU A 75 -3.31 20.29 -6.51
C LEU A 75 -2.65 19.76 -7.79
N PRO A 76 -1.33 19.94 -7.95
CA PRO A 76 -0.60 19.37 -9.08
C PRO A 76 -0.57 17.84 -9.02
N ARG A 77 -1.37 17.17 -9.86
CA ARG A 77 -1.56 15.71 -9.89
C ARG A 77 -0.26 14.90 -9.74
N ARG A 78 0.79 15.27 -10.50
CA ARG A 78 2.09 14.57 -10.46
C ARG A 78 2.77 14.69 -9.10
N ALA A 79 2.81 15.89 -8.52
CA ALA A 79 3.48 16.09 -7.24
C ALA A 79 2.68 15.47 -6.09
N THR A 80 1.35 15.54 -6.13
CA THR A 80 0.48 14.85 -5.17
C THR A 80 0.70 13.34 -5.21
N PHE A 81 0.75 12.76 -6.41
CA PHE A 81 0.99 11.33 -6.59
C PHE A 81 2.36 10.91 -6.05
N ILE A 82 3.43 11.62 -6.42
CA ILE A 82 4.79 11.32 -5.94
C ILE A 82 4.86 11.48 -4.42
N GLY A 83 4.33 12.57 -3.86
CA GLY A 83 4.30 12.80 -2.42
C GLY A 83 3.55 11.70 -1.68
N ALA A 84 2.40 11.27 -2.19
CA ALA A 84 1.62 10.16 -1.64
C ALA A 84 2.47 8.88 -1.53
N PHE A 85 3.14 8.48 -2.62
CA PHE A 85 3.99 7.28 -2.61
C PHE A 85 5.24 7.42 -1.75
N ILE A 86 5.79 8.63 -1.57
CA ILE A 86 6.91 8.86 -0.63
C ILE A 86 6.45 8.55 0.79
N PHE A 87 5.32 9.08 1.24
CA PHE A 87 4.82 8.83 2.60
C PHE A 87 4.36 7.37 2.81
N VAL A 88 3.73 6.77 1.79
CA VAL A 88 3.37 5.34 1.83
C VAL A 88 4.62 4.46 1.88
N GLY A 89 5.67 4.79 1.13
CA GLY A 89 6.94 4.05 1.15
C GLY A 89 7.72 4.24 2.45
N LEU A 90 7.75 5.47 2.99
CA LEU A 90 8.48 5.82 4.21
C LEU A 90 7.98 5.03 5.43
N ARG A 91 6.70 4.67 5.46
CA ARG A 91 6.12 3.87 6.55
C ARG A 91 6.88 2.56 6.76
N TYR A 92 7.36 1.91 5.71
CA TYR A 92 8.03 0.62 5.80
C TYR A 92 9.36 0.73 6.55
N TRP A 93 10.11 1.80 6.28
CA TRP A 93 11.36 2.10 6.98
C TRP A 93 11.13 2.40 8.45
N ILE A 94 10.07 3.15 8.78
CA ILE A 94 9.75 3.47 10.18
C ILE A 94 9.28 2.22 10.93
N LEU A 95 8.42 1.39 10.32
CA LEU A 95 7.95 0.14 10.93
C LEU A 95 9.09 -0.87 11.14
N ALA A 96 10.12 -0.85 10.29
CA ALA A 96 11.31 -1.70 10.45
C ALA A 96 12.09 -1.39 11.74
N LEU A 97 11.93 -0.18 12.31
CA LEU A 97 12.53 0.20 13.59
C LEU A 97 11.75 -0.29 14.81
N LEU A 98 10.61 -0.97 14.60
CA LEU A 98 9.71 -1.46 15.66
C LEU A 98 9.41 -0.39 16.73
N PRO A 99 8.88 0.79 16.33
CA PRO A 99 8.71 1.92 17.23
C PRO A 99 7.58 1.67 18.25
N SER A 100 7.25 2.65 19.10
CA SER A 100 6.12 2.51 20.05
C SER A 100 4.76 2.51 19.34
N LEU A 101 3.72 2.00 20.01
CA LEU A 101 2.34 1.99 19.47
C LEU A 101 1.87 3.36 19.00
N ALA A 102 2.18 4.43 19.75
CA ALA A 102 1.80 5.79 19.39
C ALA A 102 2.45 6.23 18.07
N VAL A 103 3.74 5.95 17.89
CA VAL A 103 4.47 6.26 16.65
C VAL A 103 3.94 5.43 15.49
N THR A 104 3.76 4.12 15.68
CA THR A 104 3.20 3.22 14.66
C THR A 104 1.82 3.70 14.21
N THR A 105 0.95 4.04 15.15
CA THR A 105 -0.42 4.52 14.87
C THR A 105 -0.39 5.85 14.12
N GLY A 106 0.45 6.80 14.54
CA GLY A 106 0.61 8.08 13.85
C GLY A 106 1.14 7.93 12.42
N VAL A 107 2.14 7.07 12.22
CA VAL A 107 2.70 6.76 10.90
C VAL A 107 1.66 6.11 9.99
N LEU A 108 0.87 5.16 10.52
CA LEU A 108 -0.20 4.51 9.77
C LEU A 108 -1.32 5.49 9.39
N MET A 109 -1.67 6.42 10.29
CA MET A 109 -2.64 7.48 10.00
C MET A 109 -2.15 8.42 8.90
N ILE A 110 -0.90 8.90 8.99
CA ILE A 110 -0.29 9.77 7.98
C ILE A 110 -0.18 9.03 6.64
N SER A 111 0.27 7.78 6.66
CA SER A 111 0.33 6.93 5.47
C SER A 111 -1.04 6.71 4.85
N GLY A 112 -2.08 6.50 5.67
CA GLY A 112 -3.46 6.39 5.20
C GLY A 112 -3.88 7.66 4.49
N MET A 113 -3.70 8.81 5.14
CA MET A 113 -4.04 10.12 4.57
C MET A 113 -3.31 10.38 3.26
N ALA A 114 -2.03 10.01 3.16
CA ALA A 114 -1.26 10.09 1.94
C ALA A 114 -1.74 9.12 0.85
N ALA A 115 -2.27 7.94 1.22
CA ALA A 115 -2.79 6.96 0.27
C ALA A 115 -4.15 7.36 -0.34
N GLY A 116 -4.96 8.15 0.38
CA GLY A 116 -6.31 8.55 -0.03
C GLY A 116 -6.42 9.13 -1.45
N PRO A 117 -5.55 10.07 -1.88
CA PRO A 117 -5.51 10.61 -3.24
C PRO A 117 -5.13 9.62 -4.35
N ILE A 118 -4.46 8.51 -4.03
CA ILE A 118 -3.81 7.64 -5.04
C ILE A 118 -4.83 7.07 -6.01
N ASN A 119 -5.89 6.44 -5.49
CA ASN A 119 -6.91 5.79 -6.33
C ASN A 119 -7.65 6.79 -7.24
N PRO A 120 -8.15 7.94 -6.75
CA PRO A 120 -8.73 8.97 -7.61
C PRO A 120 -7.78 9.42 -8.73
N ILE A 121 -6.52 9.73 -8.42
CA ILE A 121 -5.54 10.18 -9.42
C ILE A 121 -5.30 9.09 -10.47
N LEU A 122 -5.11 7.84 -10.05
CA LEU A 122 -4.93 6.71 -10.97
C LEU A 122 -6.13 6.55 -11.90
N LEU A 123 -7.34 6.52 -11.35
CA LEU A 123 -8.56 6.38 -12.13
C LEU A 123 -8.70 7.49 -13.16
N THR A 124 -8.45 8.74 -12.78
CA THR A 124 -8.45 9.87 -13.70
C THR A 124 -7.42 9.73 -14.81
N ILE A 125 -6.16 9.39 -14.48
CA ILE A 125 -5.11 9.21 -15.49
C ILE A 125 -5.47 8.08 -16.46
N PHE A 126 -5.96 6.94 -15.96
CA PHE A 126 -6.36 5.82 -16.81
C PHE A 126 -7.55 6.17 -17.69
N GLN A 127 -8.53 6.91 -17.18
CA GLN A 127 -9.69 7.35 -17.97
C GLN A 127 -9.30 8.34 -19.08
N GLU A 128 -8.40 9.28 -18.79
CA GLU A 128 -7.93 10.30 -19.75
C GLU A 128 -7.00 9.71 -20.82
N ARG A 129 -6.09 8.80 -20.42
CA ARG A 129 -5.12 8.18 -21.34
C ARG A 129 -5.74 7.08 -22.19
N THR A 130 -6.72 6.34 -21.67
CA THR A 130 -7.23 5.14 -22.32
C THR A 130 -8.37 5.46 -23.29
N PRO A 131 -8.26 5.06 -24.57
CA PRO A 131 -9.34 5.19 -25.55
C PRO A 131 -10.64 4.53 -25.05
N ALA A 132 -11.78 5.15 -25.31
CA ALA A 132 -13.09 4.68 -24.80
C ALA A 132 -13.36 3.19 -25.10
N ALA A 133 -13.03 2.73 -26.31
CA ALA A 133 -13.20 1.33 -26.73
C ALA A 133 -12.31 0.33 -25.98
N LEU A 134 -11.21 0.79 -25.36
CA LEU A 134 -10.25 -0.05 -24.63
C LEU A 134 -10.40 0.05 -23.11
N ARG A 135 -11.17 1.01 -22.58
CA ARG A 135 -11.30 1.25 -21.13
C ARG A 135 -11.65 0.00 -20.36
N GLY A 136 -12.73 -0.70 -20.75
CA GLY A 136 -13.12 -1.94 -20.06
C GLY A 136 -12.00 -2.96 -19.99
N ARG A 137 -11.26 -3.13 -21.10
CA ARG A 137 -10.14 -4.09 -21.19
C ARG A 137 -8.95 -3.68 -20.32
N VAL A 138 -8.57 -2.40 -20.33
CA VAL A 138 -7.46 -1.88 -19.51
C VAL A 138 -7.81 -1.93 -18.03
N PHE A 139 -9.03 -1.55 -17.66
CA PHE A 139 -9.52 -1.63 -16.29
C PHE A 139 -9.56 -3.08 -15.78
N SER A 140 -10.01 -4.04 -16.58
CA SER A 140 -9.96 -5.45 -16.19
C SER A 140 -8.53 -5.93 -15.95
N ILE A 141 -7.56 -5.52 -16.76
CA ILE A 141 -6.15 -5.87 -16.56
C ILE A 141 -5.60 -5.21 -15.27
N LEU A 142 -5.95 -3.94 -15.03
CA LEU A 142 -5.56 -3.22 -13.81
C LEU A 142 -6.09 -3.94 -12.55
N MET A 143 -7.37 -4.31 -12.53
CA MET A 143 -7.98 -5.03 -11.42
C MET A 143 -7.36 -6.43 -11.24
N ALA A 144 -7.18 -7.19 -12.33
CA ALA A 144 -6.56 -8.50 -12.27
C ALA A 144 -5.13 -8.44 -11.71
N MET A 145 -4.34 -7.45 -12.13
CA MET A 145 -2.99 -7.23 -11.64
C MET A 145 -2.98 -6.86 -10.15
N ALA A 146 -3.88 -5.97 -9.70
CA ALA A 146 -4.01 -5.62 -8.30
C ALA A 146 -4.40 -6.85 -7.44
N MET A 147 -5.31 -7.69 -7.94
CA MET A 147 -5.72 -8.91 -7.23
C MET A 147 -4.63 -9.99 -7.17
N ILE A 148 -3.81 -10.13 -8.22
CA ILE A 148 -2.70 -11.11 -8.24
C ILE A 148 -1.49 -10.60 -7.44
N ALA A 149 -1.29 -9.30 -7.35
CA ALA A 149 -0.23 -8.69 -6.55
C ALA A 149 -0.33 -9.09 -5.06
N SER A 150 -1.52 -9.06 -4.47
CA SER A 150 -1.72 -9.41 -3.06
C SER A 150 -1.24 -10.83 -2.66
N PRO A 151 -1.71 -11.93 -3.28
CA PRO A 151 -1.26 -13.27 -2.94
C PRO A 151 0.21 -13.49 -3.25
N LEU A 152 0.75 -12.87 -4.30
CA LEU A 152 2.20 -12.92 -4.57
C LEU A 152 3.00 -12.26 -3.45
N GLY A 153 2.53 -11.11 -2.95
CA GLY A 153 3.12 -10.42 -1.81
C GLY A 153 3.15 -11.29 -0.55
N ILE A 154 2.03 -11.96 -0.24
CA ILE A 154 1.95 -12.90 0.89
C ILE A 154 2.94 -14.06 0.70
N LEU A 155 2.93 -14.72 -0.47
CA LEU A 155 3.81 -15.86 -0.76
C LEU A 155 5.29 -15.47 -0.65
N LEU A 156 5.69 -14.36 -1.26
CA LEU A 156 7.04 -13.82 -1.18
C LEU A 156 7.42 -13.47 0.25
N SER A 157 6.52 -12.84 1.01
CA SER A 157 6.79 -12.51 2.41
C SER A 157 7.03 -13.76 3.26
N GLY A 158 6.25 -14.83 3.04
CA GLY A 158 6.43 -16.11 3.71
C GLY A 158 7.79 -16.72 3.41
N TYR A 159 8.16 -16.79 2.12
CA TYR A 159 9.47 -17.30 1.70
C TYR A 159 10.63 -16.45 2.25
N ILE A 160 10.50 -15.12 2.24
CA ILE A 160 11.52 -14.21 2.78
C ILE A 160 11.67 -14.41 4.29
N VAL A 161 10.57 -14.55 5.03
CA VAL A 161 10.60 -14.82 6.47
C VAL A 161 11.24 -16.17 6.78
N GLU A 162 10.95 -17.19 5.96
CA GLU A 162 11.55 -18.52 6.08
C GLU A 162 13.05 -18.51 5.73
N ALA A 163 13.44 -17.83 4.65
CA ALA A 163 14.81 -17.77 4.14
C ALA A 163 15.74 -16.87 4.98
N ILE A 164 15.25 -15.71 5.45
CA ILE A 164 15.98 -14.84 6.40
C ILE A 164 16.00 -15.45 7.81
N GLY A 165 15.15 -16.45 8.03
CA GLY A 165 15.30 -17.42 9.09
C GLY A 165 14.50 -17.08 10.32
N LEU A 166 13.71 -18.07 10.72
CA LEU A 166 13.38 -18.44 12.09
C LEU A 166 14.55 -18.20 13.08
N GLY A 167 15.82 -18.23 12.65
CA GLY A 167 17.00 -17.95 13.49
C GLY A 167 17.17 -16.50 13.98
N THR A 168 16.71 -15.49 13.24
CA THR A 168 16.79 -14.07 13.69
C THR A 168 15.56 -13.67 14.50
N ILE A 169 14.40 -14.23 14.16
CA ILE A 169 13.12 -14.00 14.83
C ILE A 169 12.96 -14.79 16.15
N LEU A 170 13.60 -15.97 16.28
CA LEU A 170 13.61 -16.76 17.52
C LEU A 170 14.74 -16.35 18.49
N ARG A 171 15.75 -15.61 18.04
CA ARG A 171 16.85 -15.13 18.88
C ARG A 171 16.58 -13.80 19.56
N THR A 172 15.47 -13.12 19.27
CA THR A 172 15.06 -11.97 20.09
C THR A 172 14.77 -12.48 21.49
N PRO A 173 15.59 -12.14 22.51
CA PRO A 173 15.37 -12.66 23.84
C PRO A 173 13.99 -12.20 24.30
N ARG A 174 13.22 -13.13 24.87
CA ARG A 174 12.10 -12.82 25.76
C ARG A 174 12.66 -11.84 26.79
N ARG A 175 12.44 -10.54 26.62
CA ARG A 175 12.72 -9.58 27.68
C ARG A 175 11.63 -9.82 28.72
N LEU A 176 11.93 -10.74 29.64
CA LEU A 176 11.29 -10.78 30.95
C LEU A 176 11.58 -9.44 31.61
N ALA A 177 10.56 -8.61 31.74
CA ALA A 177 10.45 -7.54 32.73
C ALA A 177 8.97 -7.36 33.02
#